data_AF-A0A7X6FLA3-F1
#
_entry.id   AF-A0A7X6FLA3-F1
#
_cell.length_a   1.000
_cell.length_b   1.000
_cell.length_c   1.000
_cell.angle_alpha   90.00
_cell.angle_beta   90.00
_cell.angle_gamma   90.00
#
_symmetry.space_group_name_H-M   'P 1'
#
loop_
_entity.id
_entity.type
_entity.pdbx_description
1 polymer ?
#
loop_
_entity_poly.entity_id
_entity_poly.type
_entity_poly.pdbx_seq_one_letter_code
_entity_poly.pdbx_strand_id
1 'polypeptide(L)'
;MARWKKPTKEEILEHRRNLAERARQGALRLPRAVVEIRKSFGMTQEEFSKTLSLTRRQVAEIEAGTANPTFETLDKIGRLFGFTVGFVPRNAREDTAKSPFDREEEA
;
A
#
# COMPACT_ATOMS: atom_id res chain seq x y z
N MET A 1 -2.46 -5.93 21.62
CA MET A 1 -2.59 -5.13 20.39
C MET A 1 -1.47 -4.12 20.40
N ALA A 2 -0.47 -4.28 19.53
CA ALA A 2 0.62 -3.31 19.40
C ALA A 2 0.05 -1.91 19.14
N ARG A 3 0.45 -0.95 19.97
CA ARG A 3 0.01 0.44 19.87
C ARG A 3 0.65 1.06 18.63
N TRP A 4 -0.17 1.38 17.63
CA TRP A 4 0.27 2.01 16.38
C TRP A 4 1.19 3.21 16.67
N LYS A 5 2.39 3.19 16.08
CA LYS A 5 3.40 4.24 16.20
C LYS A 5 3.62 4.84 14.81
N LYS A 6 3.49 6.16 14.71
CA LYS A 6 3.79 6.87 13.46
C LYS A 6 5.29 6.72 13.14
N PRO A 7 5.67 6.34 11.91
CA PRO A 7 7.06 6.17 11.54
C PRO A 7 7.79 7.52 11.59
N THR A 8 9.06 7.45 11.97
CA THR A 8 10.03 8.55 11.91
C THR A 8 10.32 8.93 10.45
N LYS A 9 10.93 10.11 10.27
CA LYS A 9 11.32 10.58 8.93
C LYS A 9 12.26 9.60 8.21
N GLU A 10 13.16 8.96 8.95
CA GLU A 10 14.11 7.98 8.42
C GLU A 10 13.40 6.71 7.96
N GLU A 11 12.47 6.18 8.76
CA GLU A 11 11.64 5.02 8.42
C GLU A 11 10.76 5.30 7.18
N ILE A 12 10.17 6.50 7.08
CA ILE A 12 9.39 6.90 5.89
C ILE A 12 10.26 6.85 4.63
N LEU A 13 11.49 7.40 4.70
CA LEU A 13 12.41 7.38 3.55
C LEU A 13 12.80 5.96 3.15
N GLU A 14 13.04 5.10 4.13
CA GLU A 14 13.33 3.69 3.91
C GLU A 14 12.14 2.95 3.28
N HIS A 15 10.94 3.12 3.82
CA HIS A 15 9.73 2.54 3.25
C HIS A 15 9.48 2.98 1.81
N ARG A 16 9.72 4.26 1.49
CA ARG A 16 9.59 4.77 0.11
C ARG A 16 10.60 4.13 -0.84
N ARG A 17 11.86 3.93 -0.41
CA ARG A 17 12.86 3.21 -1.20
C ARG A 17 12.43 1.76 -1.46
N ASN A 18 11.94 1.08 -0.42
CA ASN A 18 11.47 -0.31 -0.52
C ASN A 18 10.26 -0.44 -1.46
N LEU A 19 9.27 0.46 -1.36
CA LEU A 19 8.12 0.48 -2.26
C LEU A 19 8.53 0.70 -3.72
N ALA A 20 9.47 1.62 -3.96
CA ALA A 20 9.94 1.90 -5.32
C ALA A 20 10.68 0.69 -5.94
N GLU A 21 11.49 -0.02 -5.15
CA GLU A 21 12.15 -1.24 -5.62
C GLU A 21 11.15 -2.35 -5.94
N ARG A 22 10.18 -2.56 -5.05
CA ARG A 22 9.11 -3.54 -5.30
C ARG A 22 8.26 -3.17 -6.50
N ALA A 23 7.97 -1.89 -6.73
CA ALA A 23 7.26 -1.46 -7.92
C ALA A 23 8.05 -1.81 -9.20
N ARG A 24 9.36 -1.54 -9.24
CA ARG A 24 10.24 -1.87 -10.38
C ARG A 24 10.30 -3.37 -10.68
N GLN A 25 10.30 -4.20 -9.64
CA GLN A 25 10.31 -5.66 -9.77
C GLN A 25 8.93 -6.24 -10.09
N GLY A 26 7.87 -5.42 -10.07
CA GLY A 26 6.51 -5.93 -10.12
C GLY A 26 6.19 -6.80 -8.90
N ALA A 27 6.63 -6.45 -7.71
CA ALA A 27 6.23 -7.11 -6.45
C ALA A 27 5.17 -6.30 -5.68
N LEU A 28 4.79 -5.12 -6.18
CA LEU A 28 3.75 -4.27 -5.61
C LEU A 28 2.40 -4.63 -6.24
N ARG A 29 1.65 -5.55 -5.61
CA ARG A 29 0.41 -6.13 -6.14
C ARG A 29 -0.82 -5.73 -5.31
N LEU A 30 -1.94 -5.46 -5.99
CA LEU A 30 -3.22 -5.17 -5.34
C LEU A 30 -3.86 -6.45 -4.77
N PRO A 31 -4.66 -6.36 -3.69
CA PRO A 31 -4.98 -5.15 -2.92
C PRO A 31 -3.86 -4.71 -1.98
N ARG A 32 -2.95 -5.62 -1.63
CA ARG A 32 -1.93 -5.46 -0.59
C ARG A 32 -1.06 -4.22 -0.74
N ALA A 33 -0.70 -3.87 -1.97
CA ALA A 33 0.04 -2.67 -2.30
C ALA A 33 -0.55 -1.42 -1.65
N VAL A 34 -1.89 -1.30 -1.60
CA VAL A 34 -2.60 -0.15 -1.01
C VAL A 34 -2.29 -0.03 0.49
N VAL A 35 -2.26 -1.15 1.21
CA VAL A 35 -1.93 -1.19 2.64
C VAL A 35 -0.50 -0.74 2.87
N GLU A 36 0.45 -1.26 2.09
CA GLU A 36 1.88 -0.95 2.22
C GLU A 36 2.18 0.51 1.92
N ILE A 37 1.57 1.01 0.86
CA ILE A 37 1.52 2.41 0.46
C ILE A 37 1.04 3.28 1.64
N ARG A 38 -0.13 2.98 2.21
CA ARG A 38 -0.66 3.74 3.36
C ARG A 38 0.25 3.66 4.59
N LYS A 39 0.71 2.47 4.96
CA LYS A 39 1.57 2.24 6.12
C LYS A 39 2.93 2.93 5.98
N SER A 40 3.48 3.04 4.77
CA SER A 40 4.76 3.72 4.51
C SER A 40 4.80 5.19 4.93
N PHE A 41 3.64 5.86 4.97
CA PHE A 41 3.51 7.24 5.45
C PHE A 41 3.06 7.35 6.90
N GLY A 42 2.82 6.22 7.58
CA GLY A 42 2.21 6.23 8.90
C GLY A 42 0.85 6.89 8.90
N MET A 43 0.01 6.55 7.93
CA MET A 43 -1.37 7.03 7.86
C MET A 43 -2.32 5.95 8.39
N THR A 44 -3.29 6.39 9.17
CA THR A 44 -4.53 5.63 9.42
C THR A 44 -5.36 5.51 8.15
N GLN A 45 -6.29 4.55 8.11
CA GLN A 45 -7.26 4.46 7.01
C GLN A 45 -8.11 5.73 6.88
N GLU A 46 -8.39 6.42 7.99
CA GLU A 46 -9.15 7.67 8.02
C GLU A 46 -8.37 8.84 7.40
N GLU A 47 -7.08 8.97 7.70
CA GLU A 47 -6.22 9.99 7.06
C GLU A 47 -6.07 9.71 5.57
N PHE A 48 -5.85 8.44 5.21
CA PHE A 48 -5.68 8.04 3.82
C PHE A 48 -6.94 8.23 2.99
N SER A 49 -8.13 7.97 3.57
CA SER A 49 -9.40 8.18 2.89
C SER A 49 -9.63 9.66 2.58
N LYS A 50 -9.25 10.57 3.50
CA LYS A 50 -9.30 12.02 3.26
C LYS A 50 -8.38 12.44 2.11
N THR A 51 -7.16 11.90 2.05
CA THR A 51 -6.22 12.19 0.94
C THR A 51 -6.78 11.74 -0.41
N LEU A 52 -7.51 10.62 -0.46
CA LEU A 52 -8.09 10.06 -1.68
C LEU A 52 -9.49 10.58 -1.99
N SER A 53 -10.09 11.38 -1.11
CA SER A 53 -11.51 11.76 -1.17
C SER A 53 -12.45 10.54 -1.25
N LEU A 54 -12.14 9.52 -0.45
CA LEU A 54 -12.93 8.30 -0.26
C LEU A 54 -13.46 8.24 1.17
N THR A 55 -14.45 7.38 1.40
CA THR A 55 -14.85 7.00 2.75
C THR A 55 -13.84 6.03 3.35
N ARG A 56 -13.69 6.03 4.68
CA ARG A 56 -12.89 5.03 5.40
C ARG A 56 -13.30 3.59 5.07
N ARG A 57 -14.61 3.34 4.91
CA ARG A 57 -15.14 2.03 4.51
C ARG A 57 -14.60 1.60 3.14
N GLN A 58 -14.64 2.48 2.14
CA GLN A 58 -14.10 2.19 0.81
C GLN A 58 -12.60 1.86 0.86
N VAL A 59 -11.82 2.61 1.63
CA VAL A 59 -10.39 2.29 1.83
C VAL A 59 -10.22 0.90 2.45
N ALA A 60 -10.99 0.56 3.49
CA ALA A 60 -10.91 -0.74 4.14
C ALA A 60 -11.28 -1.89 3.18
N GLU A 61 -12.31 -1.73 2.35
CA GLU A 61 -12.73 -2.73 1.36
C GLU A 61 -11.71 -2.90 0.23
N ILE A 62 -11.08 -1.81 -0.21
CA ILE A 62 -9.98 -1.86 -1.17
C ILE A 62 -8.81 -2.63 -0.57
N GLU A 63 -8.42 -2.33 0.68
CA GLU A 63 -7.31 -3.00 1.36
C GLU A 63 -7.58 -4.48 1.65
N ALA A 64 -8.82 -4.84 1.95
CA ALA A 64 -9.26 -6.22 2.16
C ALA A 64 -9.41 -7.01 0.84
N GLY A 65 -9.36 -6.35 -0.32
CA GLY A 65 -9.61 -6.99 -1.62
C GLY A 65 -11.08 -7.34 -1.87
N THR A 66 -12.01 -6.80 -1.08
CA THR A 66 -13.45 -7.03 -1.23
C THR A 66 -14.11 -6.01 -2.15
N ALA A 67 -13.43 -4.91 -2.47
CA ALA A 67 -13.87 -3.93 -3.46
C ALA A 67 -13.20 -4.17 -4.83
N ASN A 68 -13.91 -3.74 -5.89
CA ASN A 68 -13.35 -3.57 -7.24
C ASN A 68 -13.23 -2.06 -7.55
N PRO A 69 -12.14 -1.38 -7.11
CA PRO A 69 -11.96 0.05 -7.35
C PRO A 69 -11.83 0.37 -8.84
N THR A 70 -12.24 1.57 -9.23
CA THR A 70 -12.06 2.04 -10.61
C THR A 70 -10.58 2.25 -10.91
N PHE A 71 -10.23 2.21 -12.20
CA PHE A 71 -8.89 2.58 -12.65
C PHE A 71 -8.48 3.97 -12.14
N GLU A 72 -9.39 4.95 -12.17
CA GLU A 72 -9.14 6.30 -11.67
C GLU A 72 -8.76 6.31 -10.19
N THR A 73 -9.45 5.52 -9.35
CA THR A 73 -9.10 5.39 -7.93
C THR A 73 -7.71 4.77 -7.74
N LEU A 74 -7.38 3.71 -8.50
CA LEU A 74 -6.07 3.07 -8.43
C LEU A 74 -4.96 4.02 -8.90
N ASP A 75 -5.20 4.80 -9.95
CA ASP A 75 -4.24 5.77 -10.46
C ASP A 75 -4.04 6.93 -9.47
N LYS A 76 -5.11 7.43 -8.81
CA LYS A 76 -4.98 8.39 -7.70
C LYS A 76 -4.12 7.86 -6.57
N ILE A 77 -4.31 6.60 -6.18
CA ILE A 77 -3.49 5.93 -5.17
C ILE A 77 -2.03 5.90 -5.62
N GLY A 78 -1.74 5.44 -6.84
CA GLY A 78 -0.38 5.36 -7.37
C GLY A 78 0.34 6.72 -7.41
N ARG A 79 -0.35 7.76 -7.88
CA ARG A 79 0.22 9.11 -8.08
C ARG A 79 0.75 9.74 -6.80
N LEU A 80 0.11 9.52 -5.66
CA LEU A 80 0.58 10.01 -4.35
C LEU A 80 2.01 9.51 -4.01
N PHE A 81 2.46 8.44 -4.67
CA PHE A 81 3.72 7.74 -4.40
C PHE A 81 4.66 7.76 -5.61
N GLY A 82 4.30 8.47 -6.68
CA GLY A 82 5.07 8.51 -7.92
C GLY A 82 4.94 7.23 -8.76
N PHE A 83 3.86 6.47 -8.58
CA PHE A 83 3.56 5.28 -9.37
C PHE A 83 2.39 5.53 -10.33
N THR A 84 2.32 4.73 -11.39
CA THR A 84 1.17 4.64 -12.28
C THR A 84 0.70 3.19 -12.34
N VAL A 85 -0.57 2.98 -12.67
CA VAL A 85 -1.14 1.64 -12.83
C VAL A 85 -0.67 1.06 -14.16
N GLY A 86 -0.17 -0.17 -14.15
CA GLY A 86 0.33 -0.84 -15.34
C GLY A 86 0.35 -2.35 -15.24
N PHE A 87 0.61 -2.99 -16.38
CA PHE A 87 0.77 -4.44 -16.47
C PHE A 87 2.21 -4.86 -16.16
N VAL A 88 2.34 -6.09 -15.70
CA VAL A 88 3.54 -6.70 -15.11
C VAL A 88 3.54 -8.17 -15.51
N PRO A 89 4.72 -8.81 -15.63
CA PRO A 89 4.79 -10.23 -15.98
C PRO A 89 3.98 -11.10 -15.00
N ARG A 90 3.34 -12.14 -15.54
CA ARG A 90 2.64 -13.16 -14.74
C ARG A 90 3.69 -14.11 -14.16
N ASN A 91 4.21 -13.80 -12.97
CA ASN A 91 5.09 -14.70 -12.23
C ASN A 91 4.26 -15.62 -11.33
N ALA A 92 4.31 -16.94 -11.59
CA ALA A 92 3.48 -17.94 -10.89
C ALA A 92 3.83 -18.17 -9.39
N ARG A 93 4.78 -17.43 -8.81
CA ARG A 93 5.38 -17.74 -7.50
C ARG A 93 5.42 -16.59 -6.48
N GLU A 94 4.95 -15.39 -6.81
CA GLU A 94 5.21 -14.19 -5.97
C GLU A 94 4.03 -13.65 -5.18
N ASP A 95 2.82 -14.22 -5.32
CA ASP A 95 1.68 -13.87 -4.46
C ASP A 95 1.96 -14.13 -2.96
N THR A 96 3.05 -14.85 -2.64
CA THR A 96 3.51 -15.18 -1.29
C THR A 96 4.72 -14.38 -0.80
N ALA A 97 5.26 -13.42 -1.56
CA ALA A 97 6.41 -12.63 -1.09
C ALA A 97 6.04 -11.86 0.18
N LYS A 98 6.79 -12.07 1.28
CA LYS A 98 6.53 -11.40 2.56
C LYS A 98 6.77 -9.91 2.44
N SER A 99 5.80 -9.11 2.86
CA SER A 99 5.94 -7.67 2.93
C SER A 99 6.80 -7.31 4.14
N PRO A 100 7.69 -6.32 4.04
CA PRO A 100 8.38 -5.80 5.22
C PRO A 100 7.38 -5.26 6.28
N PHE A 101 6.14 -4.96 5.88
CA PHE A 101 5.05 -4.54 6.77
C PHE A 101 4.29 -5.68 7.46
N ASP A 102 4.60 -6.95 7.18
CA ASP A 102 3.96 -8.10 7.86
C ASP A 102 4.54 -8.33 9.26
N ARG A 103 5.81 -7.98 9.47
CA ARG A 103 6.52 -8.27 10.73
C ARG A 103 5.99 -7.48 11.94
N GLU A 104 5.10 -6.52 11.72
CA GLU A 104 4.50 -5.70 12.78
C GLU A 104 3.29 -6.36 13.47
N GLU A 105 2.81 -7.52 13.01
CA GLU A 105 1.66 -8.23 13.61
C GLU A 105 2.03 -9.41 14.54
N GLU A 106 3.30 -9.84 14.59
CA GLU A 106 3.75 -11.00 15.40
C GLU A 106 4.38 -10.62 16.77
N ALA A 107 4.26 -9.36 17.23
CA ALA A 107 4.82 -8.89 18.51
C ALA A 107 3.78 -8.23 19.44
#